data_AF-X8CCD6-F1
#
_entry.id   AF-X8CCD6-F1
#
_cell.length_a   1.000
_cell.length_b   1.000
_cell.length_c   1.000
_cell.angle_alpha   90.00
_cell.angle_beta   90.00
_cell.angle_gamma   90.00
#
_symmetry.space_group_name_H-M   'P 1'
#
loop_
_entity.id
_entity.type
_entity.pdbx_description
1 polymer ?
#
loop_
_entity_poly.entity_id
_entity_poly.type
_entity_poly.pdbx_seq_one_letter_code
_entity_poly.pdbx_strand_id
1 'polypeptide(L)'
;MGSSSHVPALPGMSELELAAADVWATGISPDSYPTQFLREDLDAMGVVPAEKLGSVPDGDRVLIAGAVTHRQRPGTAQGVTFLNLEDETGMVNVLCAPGVWARHRKLANSAPALLVRGQVQNASGAITVVAERLGRITLAVGSKSRDFR
;
A
#
# COMPACT_ATOMS: atom_id res chain seq x y z
N MET A 1 19.62 -25.26 39.31
CA MET A 1 19.60 -23.83 38.94
C MET A 1 19.26 -23.75 37.45
N GLY A 2 17.97 -23.73 37.11
CA GLY A 2 17.49 -23.67 35.72
C GLY A 2 17.19 -22.22 35.34
N SER A 3 17.75 -21.76 34.22
CA SER A 3 17.50 -20.42 33.69
C SER A 3 16.08 -20.34 33.11
N SER A 4 15.25 -19.46 33.67
CA SER A 4 13.97 -19.09 33.08
C SER A 4 14.21 -18.24 31.84
N SER A 5 14.00 -18.82 30.66
CA SER A 5 13.92 -18.07 29.40
C SER A 5 12.65 -17.21 29.43
N HIS A 6 12.82 -15.91 29.70
CA HIS A 6 11.73 -14.94 29.55
C HIS A 6 11.52 -14.71 28.05
N VAL A 7 10.60 -15.47 27.45
CA VAL A 7 10.15 -15.25 26.08
C VAL A 7 9.46 -13.88 26.07
N PRO A 8 9.94 -12.88 25.30
CA PRO A 8 9.23 -11.61 25.20
C PRO A 8 7.86 -11.89 24.58
N ALA A 9 6.79 -11.65 25.34
CA ALA A 9 5.45 -11.68 24.77
C ALA A 9 5.38 -10.56 23.73
N LEU A 10 5.23 -10.95 22.46
CA LEU A 10 4.93 -10.01 21.39
C LEU A 10 3.61 -9.31 21.77
N PRO A 11 3.52 -7.96 21.70
CA PRO A 11 2.26 -7.27 21.97
C PRO A 11 1.19 -7.85 21.04
N GLY A 12 0.05 -8.25 21.62
CA GLY A 12 -1.06 -8.81 20.85
C GLY A 12 -1.53 -7.81 19.81
N MET A 13 -1.76 -8.30 18.58
CA MET A 13 -2.39 -7.52 17.52
C MET A 13 -3.81 -7.12 17.96
N SER A 14 -4.19 -5.87 17.71
CA SER A 14 -5.56 -5.38 17.90
C SER A 14 -6.55 -6.14 17.01
N GLU A 15 -7.85 -6.12 17.33
CA GLU A 15 -8.89 -6.78 16.50
C GLU A 15 -8.89 -6.29 15.05
N LEU A 16 -8.53 -5.02 14.81
CA LEU A 16 -8.37 -4.45 13.48
C LEU A 16 -7.12 -5.00 12.77
N GLU A 17 -6.01 -5.17 13.49
CA GLU A 17 -4.80 -5.80 12.94
C GLU A 17 -4.99 -7.29 12.70
N LEU A 18 -5.75 -7.98 13.53
CA LEU A 18 -6.16 -9.37 13.33
C LEU A 18 -7.10 -9.50 12.13
N ALA A 19 -8.14 -8.66 12.04
CA ALA A 19 -9.05 -8.66 10.90
C ALA A 19 -8.33 -8.28 9.59
N ALA A 20 -7.47 -7.26 9.63
CA ALA A 20 -6.64 -6.92 8.49
C ALA A 20 -5.71 -8.09 8.16
N ALA A 21 -4.96 -8.64 9.11
CA ALA A 21 -4.05 -9.76 8.90
C ALA A 21 -4.77 -11.02 8.40
N ASP A 22 -5.97 -11.30 8.88
CA ASP A 22 -6.82 -12.39 8.42
C ASP A 22 -7.30 -12.14 7.01
N VAL A 23 -7.72 -10.92 6.64
CA VAL A 23 -8.04 -10.56 5.24
C VAL A 23 -6.79 -10.64 4.35
N TRP A 24 -5.63 -10.22 4.86
CA TRP A 24 -4.34 -10.34 4.15
C TRP A 24 -3.89 -11.80 4.00
N ALA A 25 -4.23 -12.68 4.96
CA ALA A 25 -3.77 -14.08 5.03
C ALA A 25 -4.74 -15.08 4.38
N THR A 26 -6.05 -14.82 4.42
CA THR A 26 -7.10 -15.68 3.84
C THR A 26 -7.35 -15.39 2.36
N GLY A 27 -6.78 -14.29 1.85
CA GLY A 27 -6.95 -13.88 0.47
C GLY A 27 -8.21 -13.04 0.32
N ILE A 28 -7.99 -11.79 -0.09
CA ILE A 28 -8.93 -10.80 -0.64
C ILE A 28 -10.28 -11.46 -0.96
N SER A 29 -11.29 -11.20 -0.13
CA SER A 29 -12.65 -11.50 -0.56
C SER A 29 -12.96 -10.60 -1.77
N PRO A 30 -13.71 -11.08 -2.77
CA PRO A 30 -13.99 -10.31 -3.98
C PRO A 30 -14.55 -8.89 -3.73
N ASP A 31 -15.14 -8.66 -2.55
CA ASP A 31 -15.86 -7.44 -2.19
C ASP A 31 -15.31 -6.73 -0.93
N SER A 32 -14.20 -7.21 -0.34
CA SER A 32 -13.63 -6.59 0.87
C SER A 32 -12.17 -6.19 0.68
N TYR A 33 -11.95 -4.88 0.68
CA TYR A 33 -10.62 -4.30 0.51
C TYR A 33 -10.05 -3.91 1.87
N PRO A 34 -8.83 -4.35 2.24
CA PRO A 34 -8.16 -3.92 3.46
C PRO A 34 -8.07 -2.40 3.62
N THR A 35 -8.05 -1.66 2.51
CA THR A 35 -8.04 -0.21 2.48
C THR A 35 -9.32 0.42 3.03
N GLN A 36 -10.47 -0.27 2.97
CA GLN A 36 -11.74 0.21 3.58
C GLN A 36 -11.59 0.40 5.08
N PHE A 37 -10.96 -0.58 5.74
CA PHE A 37 -10.72 -0.55 7.19
C PHE A 37 -9.69 0.51 7.60
N LEU A 38 -8.88 0.98 6.65
CA LEU A 38 -7.82 1.97 6.87
C LEU A 38 -8.16 3.33 6.27
N ARG A 39 -9.38 3.53 5.75
CA ARG A 39 -9.71 4.69 4.94
C ARG A 39 -9.47 6.01 5.67
N GLU A 40 -9.88 6.09 6.94
CA GLU A 40 -9.67 7.29 7.77
C GLU A 40 -8.18 7.59 7.98
N ASP A 41 -7.37 6.56 8.25
CA ASP A 41 -5.92 6.72 8.44
C ASP A 41 -5.21 7.10 7.13
N LEU A 42 -5.62 6.49 6.02
CA LEU A 42 -5.12 6.79 4.69
C LEU A 42 -5.49 8.23 4.28
N ASP A 43 -6.70 8.69 4.56
CA ASP A 43 -7.14 10.07 4.34
C ASP A 43 -6.34 11.06 5.19
N ALA A 44 -6.10 10.74 6.47
CA ALA A 44 -5.26 11.55 7.34
C ALA A 44 -3.81 11.66 6.85
N MET A 45 -3.32 10.64 6.14
CA MET A 45 -2.01 10.65 5.47
C MET A 45 -2.00 11.38 4.12
N GLY A 46 -3.15 11.82 3.61
CA GLY A 46 -3.29 12.45 2.29
C GLY A 46 -3.23 11.45 1.13
N VAL A 47 -3.61 10.20 1.35
CA VAL A 47 -3.69 9.18 0.31
C VAL A 47 -4.89 9.44 -0.58
N VAL A 48 -4.64 9.65 -1.86
CA VAL A 48 -5.67 9.85 -2.90
C VAL A 48 -6.25 8.49 -3.28
N PRO A 49 -7.58 8.29 -3.16
CA PRO A 49 -8.23 7.07 -3.64
C PRO A 49 -8.24 7.01 -5.17
N ALA A 50 -8.29 5.80 -5.73
CA ALA A 50 -8.23 5.55 -7.17
C ALA A 50 -9.23 6.40 -7.97
N GLU A 51 -10.48 6.50 -7.53
CA GLU A 51 -11.54 7.27 -8.22
C GLU A 51 -11.21 8.77 -8.35
N LYS A 52 -10.42 9.33 -7.43
CA LYS A 52 -10.09 10.76 -7.41
C LYS A 52 -8.87 11.11 -8.25
N LEU A 53 -8.07 10.14 -8.68
CA LEU A 53 -6.87 10.39 -9.46
C LEU A 53 -7.16 11.12 -10.78
N GLY A 54 -8.35 10.95 -11.37
CA GLY A 54 -8.72 11.64 -12.60
C GLY A 54 -8.92 13.14 -12.45
N SER A 55 -9.08 13.62 -11.22
CA SER A 55 -9.14 15.05 -10.91
C SER A 55 -7.79 15.66 -10.56
N VAL A 56 -6.75 14.84 -10.38
CA VAL A 56 -5.40 15.32 -10.08
C VAL A 56 -4.74 15.82 -11.37
N PRO A 57 -4.18 17.05 -11.38
CA PRO A 57 -3.46 17.56 -12.53
C PRO A 57 -2.30 16.65 -12.98
N ASP A 58 -2.09 16.56 -14.29
CA ASP A 58 -0.94 15.86 -14.84
C ASP A 58 0.37 16.48 -14.32
N GLY A 59 1.32 15.62 -13.92
CA GLY A 59 2.57 16.06 -13.32
C GLY A 59 2.51 16.38 -11.83
N ASP A 60 1.34 16.36 -11.18
CA ASP A 60 1.27 16.55 -9.73
C ASP A 60 1.68 15.29 -8.96
N ARG A 61 2.20 15.53 -7.75
CA ARG A 61 2.60 14.46 -6.84
C ARG A 61 1.43 13.98 -6.02
N VAL A 62 1.30 12.66 -5.92
CA VAL A 62 0.27 11.99 -5.14
C VAL A 62 0.87 10.95 -4.21
N LEU A 63 0.11 10.64 -3.18
CA LEU A 63 0.28 9.44 -2.37
C LEU A 63 -0.92 8.54 -2.67
N ILE A 64 -0.68 7.28 -3.03
CA ILE A 64 -1.72 6.27 -3.26
C ILE A 64 -1.41 5.04 -2.41
N ALA A 65 -2.43 4.26 -2.08
CA ALA A 65 -2.27 3.01 -1.35
C ALA A 65 -3.24 1.97 -1.89
N GLY A 66 -2.84 0.70 -1.90
CA GLY A 66 -3.72 -0.37 -2.34
C GLY A 66 -3.07 -1.75 -2.27
N ALA A 67 -3.92 -2.78 -2.39
CA ALA A 67 -3.51 -4.16 -2.58
C ALA A 67 -2.82 -4.30 -3.94
N VAL A 68 -1.72 -5.04 -4.01
CA VAL A 68 -1.02 -5.29 -5.26
C VAL A 68 -1.64 -6.49 -5.96
N THR A 69 -2.33 -6.25 -7.06
CA THR A 69 -2.97 -7.32 -7.82
C THR A 69 -1.98 -7.99 -8.77
N HIS A 70 -1.15 -7.20 -9.46
CA HIS A 70 -0.22 -7.71 -10.46
C HIS A 70 1.11 -6.96 -10.48
N ARG A 71 2.15 -7.68 -10.91
CA ARG A 71 3.51 -7.16 -11.15
C ARG A 71 4.02 -7.70 -12.48
N GLN A 72 4.34 -6.83 -13.40
CA GLN A 72 4.82 -7.23 -14.73
C GLN A 72 6.09 -6.49 -15.08
N ARG A 73 7.13 -7.24 -15.47
CA ARG A 73 8.38 -6.67 -16.00
C ARG A 73 8.61 -7.24 -17.40
N PRO A 74 8.00 -6.64 -18.44
CA PRO A 74 8.24 -7.05 -19.82
C PRO A 74 9.73 -6.95 -20.15
N GLY A 75 10.28 -7.94 -20.87
CA GLY A 75 11.69 -7.94 -21.25
C GLY A 75 12.11 -6.73 -22.10
N THR A 76 11.15 -6.10 -22.78
CA THR A 76 11.34 -4.93 -23.66
C THR A 76 11.31 -3.59 -22.92
N ALA A 77 10.87 -3.55 -21.65
CA ALA A 77 10.61 -2.32 -20.92
C ALA A 77 11.85 -1.75 -20.20
N GLN A 78 13.06 -2.08 -20.64
CA GLN A 78 14.33 -1.62 -20.05
C GLN A 78 14.39 -1.78 -18.51
N GLY A 79 13.77 -2.86 -17.99
CA GLY A 79 13.73 -3.16 -16.56
C GLY A 79 12.65 -2.43 -15.75
N VAL A 80 11.85 -1.55 -16.38
CA VAL A 80 10.66 -0.96 -15.75
C VAL A 80 9.68 -2.06 -15.35
N THR A 81 9.09 -1.90 -14.17
CA THR A 81 8.07 -2.82 -13.67
C THR A 81 6.74 -2.09 -13.55
N PHE A 82 5.71 -2.68 -14.15
CA PHE A 82 4.33 -2.24 -14.02
C PHE A 82 3.71 -2.95 -12.82
N LEU A 83 3.05 -2.16 -11.98
CA LEU A 83 2.32 -2.57 -10.81
C LEU A 83 0.87 -2.15 -11.01
N ASN A 84 -0.08 -3.00 -10.62
CA ASN A 84 -1.47 -2.58 -10.49
C ASN A 84 -1.85 -2.63 -9.01
N LEU A 85 -2.29 -1.50 -8.49
CA LEU A 85 -2.82 -1.38 -7.13
C LEU A 85 -4.33 -1.31 -7.18
N GLU A 86 -4.99 -1.83 -6.16
CA GLU A 86 -6.44 -1.77 -6.03
C GLU A 86 -6.82 -1.31 -4.62
N ASP A 87 -7.72 -0.34 -4.57
CA ASP A 87 -8.44 0.07 -3.36
C ASP A 87 -9.95 -0.13 -3.58
N GLU A 88 -10.75 0.24 -2.59
CA GLU A 88 -12.21 0.11 -2.62
C GLU A 88 -12.93 0.94 -3.68
N THR A 89 -12.22 1.88 -4.30
CA THR A 89 -12.75 2.80 -5.31
C THR A 89 -12.28 2.45 -6.73
N GLY A 90 -11.31 1.53 -6.86
CA GLY A 90 -10.89 1.00 -8.14
C GLY A 90 -9.39 0.70 -8.24
N MET A 91 -8.92 0.61 -9.48
CA MET A 91 -7.54 0.22 -9.80
C MET A 91 -6.67 1.42 -10.20
N VAL A 92 -5.38 1.34 -9.86
CA VAL A 92 -4.36 2.33 -10.18
C VAL A 92 -3.16 1.65 -10.83
N ASN A 93 -2.86 2.08 -12.05
CA ASN A 93 -1.64 1.68 -12.74
C ASN A 93 -0.44 2.44 -12.16
N VAL A 94 0.62 1.70 -11.84
CA VAL A 94 1.85 2.26 -11.28
C VAL A 94 3.05 1.82 -12.11
N LEU A 95 3.83 2.80 -12.58
CA LEU A 95 5.08 2.56 -13.28
C LEU A 95 6.25 2.71 -12.31
N CYS A 96 7.02 1.64 -12.12
CA CYS A 96 8.16 1.63 -11.21
C CYS A 96 9.47 1.45 -11.98
N ALA A 97 10.29 2.51 -12.00
CA ALA A 97 11.60 2.48 -12.63
C ALA A 97 12.57 1.51 -11.92
N PRO A 98 13.56 0.94 -12.64
CA PRO A 98 14.52 -0.02 -12.08
C PRO A 98 15.20 0.47 -10.79
N GLY A 99 15.56 1.76 -10.73
CA GLY A 99 16.22 2.36 -9.57
C GLY A 99 15.33 2.39 -8.32
N VAL A 100 14.05 2.72 -8.49
CA VAL A 100 13.06 2.72 -7.39
C VAL A 100 12.80 1.29 -6.93
N TRP A 101 12.62 0.37 -7.88
CA TRP A 101 12.48 -1.05 -7.56
C TRP A 101 13.66 -1.60 -6.77
N ALA A 102 14.89 -1.33 -7.22
CA ALA A 102 16.11 -1.80 -6.58
C ALA A 102 16.25 -1.25 -5.15
N ARG A 103 15.97 0.04 -4.96
CA ARG A 103 16.01 0.70 -3.64
C ARG A 103 15.03 0.07 -2.64
N HIS A 104 13.89 -0.39 -3.11
CA HIS A 104 12.83 -0.96 -2.29
C HIS A 104 12.63 -2.47 -2.53
N ARG A 105 13.66 -3.19 -2.99
CA ARG A 105 13.55 -4.54 -3.56
C ARG A 105 12.74 -5.54 -2.72
N LYS A 106 12.98 -5.59 -1.41
CA LYS A 106 12.24 -6.50 -0.50
C LYS A 106 10.75 -6.20 -0.54
N LEU A 107 10.39 -4.93 -0.36
CA LEU A 107 9.01 -4.46 -0.37
C LEU A 107 8.37 -4.65 -1.75
N ALA A 108 9.05 -4.21 -2.80
CA ALA A 108 8.57 -4.25 -4.18
C ALA A 108 8.24 -5.68 -4.62
N ASN A 109 9.05 -6.65 -4.23
CA ASN A 109 8.89 -8.05 -4.63
C ASN A 109 7.74 -8.78 -3.92
N SER A 110 7.53 -8.55 -2.62
CA SER A 110 6.72 -9.46 -1.81
C SER A 110 5.55 -8.83 -1.08
N ALA A 111 5.41 -7.51 -1.07
CA ALA A 111 4.36 -6.87 -0.28
C ALA A 111 2.99 -7.11 -0.90
N PRO A 112 1.99 -7.60 -0.14
CA PRO A 112 0.63 -7.76 -0.67
C PRO A 112 -0.06 -6.42 -0.89
N ALA A 113 0.44 -5.34 -0.28
CA ALA A 113 0.01 -3.97 -0.52
C ALA A 113 1.14 -2.98 -0.39
N LEU A 114 0.94 -1.82 -1.00
CA LEU A 114 1.94 -0.77 -1.08
C LEU A 114 1.32 0.59 -0.83
N LEU A 115 2.08 1.43 -0.14
CA LEU A 115 1.95 2.88 -0.20
C LEU A 115 2.91 3.36 -1.30
N VAL A 116 2.46 4.17 -2.24
CA VAL A 116 3.28 4.69 -3.33
C VAL A 116 3.18 6.19 -3.36
N ARG A 117 4.33 6.85 -3.24
CA ARG A 117 4.48 8.25 -3.59
C ARG A 117 4.96 8.33 -5.02
N GLY A 118 4.29 9.10 -5.85
CA GLY A 118 4.61 9.21 -7.25
C GLY A 118 4.03 10.46 -7.91
N GLN A 119 4.23 10.54 -9.21
CA GLN A 119 3.72 11.61 -10.05
C GLN A 119 2.62 11.08 -10.95
N VAL A 120 1.50 11.80 -11.05
CA VAL A 120 0.44 11.47 -12.00
C VAL A 120 0.92 11.70 -13.43
N GLN A 121 0.67 10.72 -14.28
CA GLN A 121 0.81 10.80 -15.72
C GLN A 121 -0.52 10.41 -16.37
N ASN A 122 -1.16 11.37 -17.01
CA ASN A 122 -2.39 11.16 -17.75
C ASN A 122 -2.06 10.93 -19.23
N ALA A 123 -1.75 9.68 -19.57
CA ALA A 123 -1.54 9.29 -20.95
C ALA A 123 -2.91 9.07 -21.63
N SER A 124 -3.46 10.13 -22.22
CA SER A 124 -4.60 10.09 -23.14
C SER A 124 -5.79 9.22 -22.67
N GLY A 125 -6.13 9.27 -21.38
CA GLY A 125 -7.28 8.58 -20.80
C GLY A 125 -6.96 7.45 -19.80
N ALA A 126 -5.72 6.95 -19.75
CA ALA A 126 -5.29 6.01 -18.71
C ALA A 126 -4.36 6.71 -17.72
N ILE A 127 -4.82 6.87 -16.49
CA ILE A 127 -4.03 7.48 -15.43
C ILE A 127 -3.01 6.46 -14.91
N THR A 128 -1.75 6.85 -14.92
CA THR A 128 -0.63 6.08 -14.38
C THR A 128 0.09 6.92 -13.34
N VAL A 129 0.48 6.31 -12.22
CA VAL A 129 1.35 6.96 -11.24
C VAL A 129 2.78 6.46 -11.43
N VAL A 130 3.69 7.36 -11.78
CA VAL A 130 5.12 7.04 -11.85
C VAL A 130 5.69 7.08 -10.44
N ALA A 131 6.08 5.92 -9.93
CA ALA A 131 6.55 5.76 -8.57
C ALA A 131 7.91 6.45 -8.35
N GLU A 132 7.98 7.31 -7.34
CA GLU A 132 9.21 7.89 -6.82
C GLU A 132 9.71 7.13 -5.58
N ARG A 133 8.77 6.59 -4.77
CA ARG A 133 9.06 5.86 -3.54
C ARG A 133 7.99 4.84 -3.21
N LEU A 134 8.42 3.67 -2.73
CA LEU A 134 7.54 2.63 -2.21
C LEU A 134 7.62 2.58 -0.68
N GLY A 135 6.47 2.40 -0.04
CA GLY A 135 6.29 2.27 1.40
C GLY A 135 5.39 1.10 1.76
N ARG A 136 5.47 0.66 3.03
CA ARG A 136 4.51 -0.28 3.60
C ARG A 136 3.26 0.50 3.99
N ILE A 137 2.10 -0.14 3.84
CA ILE A 137 0.95 0.22 4.65
C ILE A 137 1.24 -0.33 6.04
N THR A 138 1.58 0.55 6.98
CA THR A 138 1.70 0.17 8.38
C THR A 138 0.33 0.36 9.00
N LEU A 139 -0.22 -0.71 9.58
CA LEU A 139 -1.38 -0.67 10.46
C LEU A 139 -0.94 0.04 11.76
N ALA A 140 -0.64 1.33 11.68
CA ALA A 140 -0.48 2.12 12.89
C ALA A 140 -1.90 2.50 13.28
N VAL A 141 -2.62 1.56 13.90
CA VAL A 141 -3.84 1.89 14.64
C VAL A 141 -3.46 3.07 15.50
N GLY A 142 -4.10 4.22 15.23
CA GLY A 142 -3.95 5.37 16.07
C GLY A 142 -4.22 4.90 17.49
N SER A 143 -3.17 4.79 18.29
CA SER A 143 -3.30 4.89 19.73
C SER A 143 -3.85 6.29 19.96
N LYS A 144 -5.17 6.45 19.82
CA LYS A 144 -5.88 7.41 20.62
C LYS A 144 -5.62 6.93 22.03
N SER A 145 -4.54 7.46 22.62
CA SER A 145 -4.36 7.56 24.05
C SER A 145 -5.71 7.99 24.58
N ARG A 146 -6.46 7.01 25.10
CA ARG A 146 -7.63 7.29 25.91
C ARG A 146 -7.03 7.95 27.13
N ASP A 147 -7.03 9.28 27.13
CA ASP A 147 -6.68 10.05 28.29
C ASP A 147 -7.57 9.54 29.42
N PHE A 148 -6.96 8.79 30.33
CA PHE A 148 -7.61 8.34 31.54
C PHE A 148 -7.85 9.58 32.41
N ARG A 149 -9.11 9.83 32.73
CA ARG A 149 -9.51 10.61 33.89
C ARG A 149 -10.41 9.76 34.76
#